data_AF-A0A959CXZ7-F1
#
_entry.id   AF-A0A959CXZ7-F1
#
_cell.length_a   1.000
_cell.length_b   1.000
_cell.length_c   1.000
_cell.angle_alpha   90.00
_cell.angle_beta   90.00
_cell.angle_gamma   90.00
#
_symmetry.space_group_name_H-M   'P 1'
#
loop_
_entity.id
_entity.type
_entity.pdbx_description
1 polymer ?
#
loop_
_entity_poly.entity_id
_entity_poly.type
_entity_poly.pdbx_seq_one_letter_code
_entity_poly.pdbx_strand_id
1 'polypeptide(L)'
;MIKDLLLHGWKSQVRSPFWQRSLAINILLGLLIAYLMLNFLALGFFLDVILQDAFPGESPFTLFNGFLLYTMLAGLAFRFLMQSFPVLDIQHYLLLPIPKRSLFHYLLIKSVFNVVNVMPLLFIVPFAGKVVFPEAGSTSGWAWIGLLLAIVLFNN
;
A
#
# COMPACT_ATOMS: atom_id res chain seq x y z
N MET A 1 4.57 11.64 23.05
CA MET A 1 4.47 12.62 21.94
C MET A 1 4.16 12.00 20.57
N ILE A 2 4.99 11.14 19.96
CA ILE A 2 4.64 10.51 18.66
C ILE A 2 3.36 9.67 18.76
N LYS A 3 3.24 8.88 19.85
CA LYS A 3 2.01 8.13 20.16
C LYS A 3 0.78 9.04 20.22
N ASP A 4 0.90 10.20 20.85
CA ASP A 4 -0.19 11.17 21.00
C ASP A 4 -0.58 11.78 19.64
N LEU A 5 0.39 12.09 18.79
CA LEU A 5 0.14 12.55 17.42
C LEU A 5 -0.56 11.50 16.57
N LEU A 6 -0.16 10.23 16.67
CA LEU A 6 -0.82 9.10 15.98
C LEU A 6 -2.26 8.91 16.47
N LEU A 7 -2.47 8.94 17.79
CA LEU A 7 -3.80 8.86 18.39
C LEU A 7 -4.68 10.04 17.96
N HIS A 8 -4.12 11.24 17.89
CA HIS A 8 -4.85 12.42 17.45
C HIS A 8 -5.23 12.34 15.96
N GLY A 9 -4.31 11.86 15.12
CA GLY A 9 -4.57 11.57 13.70
C GLY A 9 -5.70 10.56 13.51
N TRP A 10 -5.68 9.44 14.25
CA TRP A 10 -6.75 8.44 14.22
C TRP A 10 -8.10 9.02 14.66
N LYS A 11 -8.13 9.75 15.79
CA LYS A 11 -9.34 10.39 16.28
C LYS A 11 -9.90 11.42 15.29
N SER A 12 -9.04 12.17 14.61
CA SER A 12 -9.43 13.12 13.56
C SER A 12 -10.14 12.41 12.40
N GLN A 13 -9.58 11.29 11.92
CA GLN A 13 -10.20 10.50 10.85
C GLN A 13 -11.56 9.95 11.27
N VAL A 14 -11.67 9.32 12.45
CA VAL A 14 -12.93 8.75 12.96
C VAL A 14 -14.00 9.82 13.19
N ARG A 15 -13.60 11.03 13.61
CA ARG A 15 -14.51 12.16 13.83
C ARG A 15 -14.85 12.93 12.56
N SER A 16 -14.26 12.59 11.42
CA SER A 16 -14.53 13.32 10.19
C SER A 16 -16.01 13.19 9.79
N PRO A 17 -16.59 14.21 9.11
CA PRO A 17 -17.96 14.17 8.62
C PRO A 17 -18.25 12.97 7.71
N PHE A 18 -17.20 12.38 7.13
CA PHE A 18 -17.26 11.18 6.32
C PHE A 18 -17.81 9.97 7.09
N TRP A 19 -17.37 9.78 8.33
CA TRP A 19 -17.79 8.66 9.20
C TRP A 19 -19.02 8.98 10.06
N GLN A 20 -19.36 10.26 10.22
CA GLN A 20 -20.59 10.72 10.89
C GLN A 20 -21.85 10.60 10.01
N ARG A 21 -21.76 9.95 8.83
CA ARG A 21 -22.90 9.62 7.97
C ARG A 21 -23.81 8.55 8.62
N SER A 22 -24.97 8.29 7.99
CA SER A 22 -25.89 7.25 8.43
C SER A 22 -25.21 5.88 8.48
N LEU A 23 -25.59 5.05 9.46
CA LEU A 23 -25.05 3.70 9.67
C LEU A 23 -25.07 2.86 8.38
N ALA A 24 -26.15 2.98 7.59
CA ALA A 24 -26.32 2.28 6.32
C ALA A 24 -25.23 2.64 5.29
N ILE A 25 -24.84 3.92 5.18
CA ILE A 25 -23.78 4.34 4.26
C ILE A 25 -22.43 3.79 4.70
N ASN A 26 -22.15 3.79 6.00
CA ASN A 26 -20.89 3.24 6.53
C ASN A 26 -20.77 1.73 6.27
N ILE A 27 -21.86 0.98 6.43
CA ILE A 27 -21.90 -0.44 6.11
C ILE A 27 -21.65 -0.67 4.62
N LEU A 28 -22.36 0.06 3.76
CA LEU A 28 -22.20 -0.06 2.30
C LEU A 28 -20.76 0.25 1.86
N LEU A 29 -20.17 1.32 2.41
CA LEU A 29 -18.79 1.68 2.11
C LEU A 29 -17.79 0.63 2.62
N GLY A 30 -18.00 0.08 3.82
CA GLY A 30 -17.19 -1.00 4.36
C GLY A 30 -17.21 -2.24 3.48
N LEU A 31 -18.39 -2.62 2.98
CA LEU A 31 -18.55 -3.71 2.02
C LEU A 31 -17.84 -3.42 0.70
N LEU A 32 -17.94 -2.19 0.18
CA LEU A 32 -17.24 -1.79 -1.04
C LEU A 32 -15.72 -1.90 -0.88
N ILE A 33 -15.16 -1.40 0.23
CA ILE A 33 -13.73 -1.48 0.52
C ILE A 33 -13.30 -2.95 0.65
N ALA A 34 -14.05 -3.77 1.39
CA ALA A 34 -13.77 -5.20 1.54
C ALA A 34 -13.81 -5.94 0.19
N TYR A 35 -14.81 -5.66 -0.64
CA TYR A 35 -14.92 -6.20 -1.99
C TYR A 35 -13.72 -5.82 -2.85
N LEU A 36 -13.30 -4.55 -2.84
CA LEU A 36 -12.12 -4.11 -3.58
C LEU A 36 -10.85 -4.81 -3.07
N MET A 37 -10.62 -4.86 -1.75
CA MET A 37 -9.46 -5.56 -1.17
C MET A 37 -9.42 -7.03 -1.57
N LEU A 38 -10.57 -7.71 -1.59
CA LEU A 38 -10.66 -9.11 -2.02
C LEU A 38 -10.30 -9.27 -3.49
N ASN A 39 -10.73 -8.35 -4.36
CA ASN A 39 -10.33 -8.37 -5.77
C ASN A 39 -8.82 -8.19 -5.94
N PHE A 40 -8.19 -7.27 -5.20
CA PHE A 40 -6.73 -7.11 -5.24
C PHE A 40 -5.99 -8.37 -4.76
N LEU A 41 -6.49 -9.00 -3.69
CA LEU A 41 -5.93 -10.26 -3.19
C LEU A 41 -6.08 -11.39 -4.21
N ALA A 42 -7.26 -11.54 -4.81
CA ALA A 42 -7.53 -12.52 -5.85
C ALA A 42 -6.63 -12.30 -7.07
N LEU A 43 -6.47 -11.04 -7.49
CA LEU A 43 -5.59 -10.67 -8.60
C LEU A 43 -4.14 -11.09 -8.31
N GLY A 44 -3.63 -10.84 -7.10
CA GLY A 44 -2.30 -11.31 -6.71
C GLY A 44 -2.17 -12.83 -6.69
N PHE A 45 -3.22 -13.55 -6.26
CA PHE A 45 -3.22 -15.01 -6.20
C PHE A 45 -3.33 -15.70 -7.58
N PHE A 46 -4.05 -15.09 -8.52
CA PHE A 46 -4.26 -15.61 -9.88
C PHE A 46 -3.33 -14.98 -10.92
N LEU A 47 -2.41 -14.10 -10.51
CA LEU A 47 -1.50 -13.43 -11.44
C LEU A 47 -0.66 -14.42 -12.26
N ASP A 48 -0.22 -15.52 -11.67
CA ASP A 48 0.53 -16.56 -12.36
C ASP A 48 -0.25 -17.17 -13.52
N VAL A 49 -1.54 -17.44 -13.33
CA VAL A 49 -2.43 -17.95 -14.39
C VAL A 49 -2.59 -16.89 -15.48
N ILE A 50 -2.83 -15.64 -15.11
CA ILE A 50 -2.96 -14.52 -16.05
C ILE A 50 -1.67 -14.36 -16.88
N LEU A 51 -0.50 -14.47 -16.25
CA LEU A 51 0.79 -14.36 -16.92
C LEU A 51 1.05 -15.53 -17.87
N GLN A 52 0.71 -16.77 -17.46
CA GLN A 52 0.86 -17.96 -18.30
C GLN A 52 -0.09 -17.95 -19.49
N ASP A 53 -1.32 -17.47 -19.32
CA ASP A 53 -2.29 -17.35 -20.41
C ASP A 53 -1.87 -16.28 -21.43
N ALA A 54 -1.26 -15.18 -20.96
CA ALA A 54 -0.78 -14.10 -21.83
C ALA A 54 0.54 -14.43 -22.53
N PHE A 55 1.46 -15.11 -21.84
CA PHE A 55 2.79 -15.46 -22.34
C PHE A 55 3.07 -16.95 -22.09
N PRO A 56 2.52 -17.83 -22.94
CA PRO A 56 2.67 -19.27 -22.76
C PRO A 56 4.13 -19.70 -22.90
N GLY A 57 4.61 -20.50 -21.96
CA GLY A 57 5.95 -21.12 -21.99
C GLY A 57 7.03 -20.40 -21.18
N GLU A 58 6.75 -19.23 -20.59
CA GLU A 58 7.67 -18.55 -19.68
C GLU A 58 7.27 -18.72 -18.21
N SER A 59 8.25 -18.71 -17.29
CA SER A 59 7.96 -18.81 -15.86
C SER A 59 7.30 -17.51 -15.36
N PRO A 60 6.22 -17.57 -14.56
CA PRO A 60 5.58 -16.37 -14.01
C PRO A 60 6.53 -15.51 -13.20
N PHE A 61 7.51 -16.13 -12.53
CA PHE A 61 8.56 -15.43 -11.81
C PHE A 61 9.44 -14.59 -12.76
N THR A 62 9.89 -15.16 -13.87
CA THR A 62 10.73 -14.45 -14.85
C THR A 62 9.97 -13.31 -15.49
N LEU A 63 8.73 -13.57 -15.93
CA LEU A 63 7.86 -12.55 -16.52
C LEU A 63 7.61 -11.39 -15.56
N PHE A 64 7.24 -11.69 -14.31
CA PHE A 64 7.00 -10.65 -13.32
C PHE A 64 8.23 -9.77 -13.10
N ASN A 65 9.40 -10.41 -12.94
CA ASN A 65 10.65 -9.68 -12.75
C ASN A 65 11.02 -8.86 -14.00
N GLY A 66 10.74 -9.34 -15.21
CA GLY A 66 10.89 -8.59 -16.45
C GLY A 66 9.99 -7.36 -16.53
N PHE A 67 8.78 -7.44 -15.96
CA PHE A 67 7.84 -6.33 -15.90
C PHE A 67 8.08 -5.35 -14.74
N LEU A 68 9.08 -5.57 -13.86
CA LEU A 68 9.31 -4.72 -12.69
C LEU A 68 9.46 -3.23 -13.02
N LEU A 69 10.17 -2.90 -14.10
CA LEU A 69 10.35 -1.49 -14.48
C LEU A 69 9.02 -0.84 -14.89
N TYR A 70 8.18 -1.59 -15.62
CA TYR A 70 6.85 -1.12 -16.01
C TYR A 70 5.92 -0.97 -14.80
N THR A 71 5.98 -1.90 -13.85
CA THR A 71 5.18 -1.80 -12.61
C THR A 71 5.63 -0.64 -11.73
N MET A 72 6.93 -0.31 -11.71
CA MET A 72 7.45 0.90 -11.04
C MET A 72 6.91 2.18 -11.68
N LEU A 73 6.99 2.31 -13.00
CA LEU A 73 6.51 3.50 -13.73
C LEU A 73 5.00 3.66 -13.59
N ALA A 74 4.24 2.59 -13.76
CA ALA A 74 2.79 2.59 -13.56
C ALA A 74 2.43 2.94 -12.11
N GLY A 75 3.17 2.40 -11.14
CA GLY A 75 3.01 2.73 -9.72
C GLY A 75 3.26 4.21 -9.44
N LEU A 76 4.29 4.81 -10.03
CA LEU A 76 4.59 6.24 -9.91
C LEU A 76 3.47 7.10 -10.52
N ALA A 77 3.00 6.75 -11.72
CA ALA A 77 1.89 7.42 -12.38
C ALA A 77 0.60 7.35 -11.54
N PHE A 78 0.25 6.16 -11.06
CA PHE A 78 -0.90 5.94 -10.18
C PHE A 78 -0.79 6.77 -8.89
N ARG A 79 0.42 6.87 -8.34
CA ARG A 79 0.69 7.63 -7.14
C ARG A 79 0.43 9.12 -7.31
N PHE A 80 0.88 9.72 -8.41
CA PHE A 80 0.58 11.13 -8.71
C PHE A 80 -0.92 11.41 -8.84
N LEU A 81 -1.72 10.42 -9.25
CA LEU A 81 -3.17 10.56 -9.40
C LEU A 81 -3.92 10.38 -8.07
N MET A 82 -3.48 9.45 -7.21
CA MET A 82 -4.21 9.04 -6.01
C MET A 82 -3.70 9.69 -4.72
N GLN A 83 -2.46 10.16 -4.66
CA GLN A 83 -1.86 10.62 -3.41
C GLN A 83 -2.27 12.06 -3.09
N SER A 84 -3.00 12.23 -1.99
CA SER A 84 -3.22 13.55 -1.37
C SER A 84 -1.95 14.04 -0.66
N PHE A 85 -1.53 15.29 -0.90
CA PHE A 85 -0.33 15.86 -0.28
C PHE A 85 -0.48 15.96 1.25
N PRO A 86 0.36 15.26 2.05
CA PRO A 86 0.26 15.21 3.50
C PRO A 86 0.59 16.55 4.21
N VAL A 87 1.10 17.53 3.46
CA VAL A 87 1.53 18.84 3.98
C VAL A 87 0.35 19.64 4.55
N LEU A 88 -0.85 19.50 3.99
CA LEU A 88 -2.03 20.24 4.45
C LEU A 88 -2.53 19.79 5.84
N ASP A 89 -2.27 18.54 6.24
CA ASP A 89 -2.75 17.98 7.51
C ASP A 89 -1.96 18.45 8.73
N ILE A 90 -0.75 18.96 8.53
CA ILE A 90 0.24 19.20 9.60
C ILE A 90 0.44 20.67 9.92
N GLN A 91 0.00 21.57 9.05
CA GLN A 91 0.18 23.02 9.19
C GLN A 91 -0.29 23.52 10.56
N HIS A 92 -1.40 22.99 11.06
CA HIS A 92 -1.95 23.30 12.39
C HIS A 92 -0.99 22.96 13.55
N TYR A 93 -0.17 21.92 13.41
CA TYR A 93 0.80 21.55 14.45
C TYR A 93 2.08 22.41 14.41
N LEU A 94 2.36 23.09 13.29
CA LEU A 94 3.54 23.96 13.17
C LEU A 94 3.41 25.23 14.04
N LEU A 95 2.18 25.64 14.35
CA LEU A 95 1.88 26.77 15.23
C LEU A 95 2.00 26.42 16.72
N LEU A 96 1.98 25.13 17.05
CA LEU A 96 2.07 24.64 18.42
C LEU A 96 3.54 24.45 18.82
N PRO A 97 3.88 24.50 20.12
CA PRO A 97 5.24 24.26 20.61
C PRO A 97 5.62 22.76 20.58
N ILE A 98 5.44 22.10 19.43
CA ILE A 98 5.80 20.71 19.17
C ILE A 98 7.13 20.69 18.42
N PRO A 99 8.14 19.92 18.86
CA PRO A 99 9.43 19.91 18.19
C PRO A 99 9.31 19.31 16.79
N LYS A 100 9.90 20.00 15.81
CA LYS A 100 9.88 19.64 14.38
C LYS A 100 10.27 18.19 14.13
N ARG A 101 11.28 17.67 14.87
CA ARG A 101 11.72 16.26 14.78
C ARG A 101 10.55 15.29 14.90
N SER A 102 9.65 15.48 15.86
CA SER A 102 8.55 14.55 16.08
C SER A 102 7.44 14.69 15.06
N LEU A 103 7.25 15.89 14.49
CA LEU A 103 6.37 16.08 13.34
C LEU A 103 6.92 15.32 12.13
N PHE A 104 8.23 15.42 11.85
CA PHE A 104 8.86 14.63 10.78
C PHE A 104 8.66 13.12 10.96
N HIS A 105 8.91 12.58 12.16
CA HIS A 105 8.71 11.15 12.40
C HIS A 105 7.25 10.73 12.28
N TYR A 106 6.31 11.58 12.74
CA TYR A 106 4.88 11.36 12.55
C TYR A 106 4.50 11.28 11.06
N LEU A 107 5.05 12.17 10.22
CA LEU A 107 4.81 12.14 8.78
C LEU A 107 5.39 10.91 8.11
N LEU A 108 6.62 10.52 8.48
CA LEU A 108 7.26 9.32 7.92
C LEU A 108 6.42 8.08 8.25
N ILE A 109 5.98 7.93 9.49
CA ILE A 109 5.11 6.82 9.89
C ILE A 109 3.79 6.85 9.11
N LYS A 110 3.13 8.02 9.04
CA LYS A 110 1.86 8.17 8.31
C LYS A 110 2.02 7.87 6.82
N SER A 111 3.17 8.22 6.24
CA SER A 111 3.50 7.95 4.85
C SER A 111 3.68 6.46 4.60
N VAL A 112 4.45 5.75 5.44
CA VAL A 112 4.65 4.29 5.33
C VAL A 112 3.31 3.54 5.38
N PHE A 113 2.40 3.92 6.28
CA PHE A 113 1.08 3.29 6.42
C PHE A 113 -0.02 3.91 5.53
N ASN A 114 0.35 4.68 4.50
CA ASN A 114 -0.61 5.16 3.53
C ASN A 114 -1.25 3.99 2.76
N VAL A 115 -2.53 4.09 2.42
CA VAL A 115 -3.27 3.07 1.66
C VAL A 115 -2.53 2.69 0.37
N VAL A 116 -1.96 3.66 -0.36
CA VAL A 116 -1.21 3.41 -1.60
C VAL A 116 0.06 2.59 -1.38
N ASN A 117 0.68 2.66 -0.19
CA ASN A 117 1.86 1.86 0.15
C ASN A 117 1.51 0.47 0.69
N VAL A 118 0.36 0.34 1.36
CA VAL A 118 -0.11 -0.94 1.90
C VAL A 118 -0.82 -1.78 0.83
N MET A 119 -1.50 -1.14 -0.11
CA MET A 119 -2.30 -1.81 -1.14
C MET A 119 -1.49 -2.77 -2.04
N PRO A 120 -0.26 -2.45 -2.49
CA PRO A 120 0.59 -3.40 -3.21
C PRO A 120 0.90 -4.69 -2.45
N LEU A 121 0.89 -4.68 -1.12
CA LEU A 121 1.11 -5.90 -0.32
C LEU A 121 0.04 -6.96 -0.55
N LEU A 122 -1.20 -6.54 -0.83
CA LEU A 122 -2.30 -7.46 -1.14
C LEU A 122 -2.03 -8.26 -2.43
N PHE A 123 -1.16 -7.77 -3.30
CA PHE A 123 -0.76 -8.45 -4.52
C PHE A 123 0.57 -9.19 -4.35
N ILE A 124 1.57 -8.56 -3.72
CA ILE A 124 2.93 -9.08 -3.54
C ILE A 124 2.94 -10.34 -2.67
N VAL A 125 2.22 -10.32 -1.55
CA VAL A 125 2.23 -11.43 -0.57
C VAL A 125 1.65 -12.73 -1.13
N PRO A 126 0.43 -12.76 -1.73
CA PRO A 126 -0.10 -14.00 -2.29
C PRO A 126 0.73 -14.51 -3.47
N PHE A 127 1.23 -13.63 -4.35
CA PHE A 127 2.10 -14.03 -5.46
C PHE A 127 3.41 -14.62 -4.96
N ALA A 128 4.04 -13.97 -3.97
CA ALA A 128 5.27 -14.49 -3.37
C ALA A 128 5.05 -15.89 -2.80
N GLY A 129 3.98 -16.08 -2.01
CA GLY A 129 3.64 -17.36 -1.40
C GLY A 129 3.45 -18.49 -2.41
N LYS A 130 2.78 -18.19 -3.53
CA LYS A 130 2.41 -19.17 -4.56
C LYS A 130 3.55 -19.48 -5.54
N VAL A 131 4.33 -18.48 -5.94
CA VAL A 131 5.32 -18.59 -7.03
C VAL A 131 6.74 -18.44 -6.51
N VAL A 132 7.04 -17.35 -5.80
CA VAL A 132 8.42 -16.98 -5.45
C VAL A 132 9.02 -17.93 -4.42
N PHE A 133 8.29 -18.25 -3.35
CA PHE A 133 8.78 -19.16 -2.31
C PHE A 133 9.09 -20.57 -2.83
N PRO A 134 8.20 -21.20 -3.64
CA PRO A 134 8.49 -22.50 -4.24
C PRO A 134 9.64 -22.47 -5.27
N GLU A 135 9.76 -21.42 -6.07
CA GLU A 135 10.74 -21.36 -7.17
C GLU A 135 12.14 -20.90 -6.71
N ALA A 136 12.22 -19.87 -5.86
CA ALA A 136 13.48 -19.25 -5.46
C ALA A 136 13.95 -19.63 -4.03
N GLY A 137 13.09 -20.31 -3.26
CA GLY A 137 13.36 -20.69 -1.87
C GLY A 137 13.08 -19.59 -0.84
N SER A 138 13.09 -19.96 0.45
CA SER A 138 12.63 -19.09 1.55
C SER A 138 13.43 -17.78 1.69
N THR A 139 14.76 -17.86 1.69
CA THR A 139 15.63 -16.68 1.83
C THR A 139 15.44 -15.70 0.68
N SER A 140 15.41 -16.21 -0.55
CA SER A 140 15.18 -15.40 -1.75
C SER A 140 13.78 -14.81 -1.79
N GLY A 141 12.76 -15.56 -1.34
CA GLY A 141 11.39 -15.08 -1.24
C GLY A 141 11.24 -13.89 -0.31
N TRP A 142 11.83 -13.95 0.88
CA TRP A 142 11.86 -12.80 1.80
C TRP A 142 12.66 -11.62 1.26
N ALA A 143 13.80 -11.87 0.62
CA ALA A 143 14.59 -10.82 -0.02
C ALA A 143 13.80 -10.14 -1.15
N TRP A 144 13.04 -10.91 -1.93
CA TRP A 144 12.19 -10.42 -3.02
C TRP A 144 11.03 -9.56 -2.51
N ILE A 145 10.33 -9.99 -1.44
CA ILE A 145 9.31 -9.16 -0.80
C ILE A 145 9.92 -7.86 -0.27
N GLY A 146 11.09 -7.94 0.37
CA GLY A 146 11.82 -6.78 0.87
C GLY A 146 12.21 -5.79 -0.23
N LEU A 147 12.69 -6.30 -1.37
CA LEU A 147 13.03 -5.49 -2.55
C LEU A 147 11.79 -4.75 -3.09
N LEU A 148 10.68 -5.45 -3.26
CA LEU A 148 9.45 -4.83 -3.77
C LEU A 148 8.86 -3.81 -2.79
N LEU A 149 8.93 -4.09 -1.49
CA LEU A 149 8.56 -3.13 -0.46
C LEU A 149 9.43 -1.88 -0.50
N ALA A 150 10.75 -2.05 -0.65
CA ALA A 150 11.67 -0.94 -0.81
C ALA A 150 11.31 -0.12 -2.06
N ILE A 151 11.04 -0.77 -3.20
CA ILE A 151 10.58 -0.12 -4.42
C ILE A 151 9.31 0.71 -4.17
N VAL A 152 8.29 0.14 -3.53
CA VAL A 152 7.03 0.84 -3.24
C VAL A 152 7.25 2.04 -2.31
N LEU A 153 8.13 1.91 -1.31
CA LEU A 153 8.40 2.96 -0.32
C LEU A 153 9.33 4.07 -0.85
N PHE A 154 10.33 3.73 -1.67
CA PHE A 154 11.20 4.71 -2.33
C PHE A 154 10.48 5.46 -3.45
N ASN A 155 9.46 4.83 -4.03
CA ASN A 155 8.57 5.45 -5.02
C ASN A 155 7.51 6.35 -4.33
N ASN A 156 7.90 7.16 -3.34
CA ASN A 156 7.02 7.98 -2.48
C ASN A 156 7.59 9.37 -2.20
#